data_AF-A0A0P6SKN4-F1
#
_entry.id   AF-A0A0P6SKN4-F1
#
_cell.length_a   1.000
_cell.length_b   1.000
_cell.length_c   1.000
_cell.angle_alpha   90.00
_cell.angle_beta   90.00
_cell.angle_gamma   90.00
#
_symmetry.space_group_name_H-M   'P 1'
#
loop_
_entity.id
_entity.type
_entity.pdbx_description
1 polymer ?
#
loop_
_entity_poly.entity_id
_entity_poly.type
_entity_poly.pdbx_seq_one_letter_code
_entity_poly.pdbx_strand_id
1 'polypeptide(L)' 'MSEEKFKAKVDQAKGSIKEGAGKLTGDKELEAKGFVEKTIAKGKELADDAKETVEGAIDSIKNKLK' A
#
# COMPACT_ATOMS: atom_id res chain seq x y z
N MET A 1 -6.97 -12.92 2.88
CA MET A 1 -7.10 -12.44 1.48
C MET A 1 -8.48 -11.83 1.27
N SER A 2 -8.70 -10.52 1.42
CA SER A 2 -9.81 -9.84 0.72
C SER A 2 -9.81 -8.30 0.77
N GLU A 3 -9.47 -7.63 1.87
CA GLU A 3 -9.68 -6.17 1.94
C GLU A 3 -8.41 -5.35 1.70
N GLU A 4 -7.27 -5.83 2.18
CA GLU A 4 -6.02 -5.06 2.17
C GLU A 4 -5.43 -4.92 0.75
N LYS A 5 -5.37 -6.02 -0.01
CA LYS A 5 -4.92 -5.99 -1.42
C LYS A 5 -5.88 -5.21 -2.32
N PHE A 6 -7.16 -5.18 -1.99
CA PHE A 6 -8.15 -4.37 -2.72
C PHE A 6 -7.94 -2.88 -2.42
N LYS A 7 -7.76 -2.53 -1.15
CA LYS A 7 -7.48 -1.15 -0.71
C LYS A 7 -6.19 -0.61 -1.31
N ALA A 8 -5.13 -1.41 -1.36
CA ALA A 8 -3.87 -1.04 -1.98
C ALA A 8 -4.02 -0.77 -3.49
N LYS A 9 -4.77 -1.63 -4.21
CA LYS A 9 -5.09 -1.39 -5.63
C LYS A 9 -5.89 -0.10 -5.86
N VAL A 10 -6.85 0.20 -4.98
CA VAL A 10 -7.66 1.42 -5.06
C VAL A 10 -6.81 2.67 -4.78
N ASP A 11 -5.94 2.63 -3.77
CA ASP A 11 -4.99 3.71 -3.47
C ASP A 11 -4.02 3.93 -4.65
N GLN A 12 -3.55 2.86 -5.28
CA GLN A 12 -2.67 2.93 -6.44
C GLN A 12 -3.36 3.54 -7.67
N ALA A 13 -4.65 3.23 -7.87
CA ALA A 13 -5.48 3.84 -8.89
C ALA A 13 -5.70 5.34 -8.60
N LYS A 14 -6.06 5.70 -7.36
CA LYS A 14 -6.20 7.12 -6.94
C LYS A 14 -4.91 7.91 -7.11
N GLY A 15 -3.76 7.35 -6.74
CA GLY A 15 -2.45 7.97 -6.93
C GLY A 15 -2.16 8.23 -8.40
N SER A 16 -2.45 7.24 -9.27
CA SER A 16 -2.27 7.39 -10.73
C SER A 16 -3.20 8.44 -11.34
N ILE A 17 -4.44 8.54 -10.84
CA ILE A 17 -5.40 9.56 -11.27
C ILE A 17 -4.96 10.96 -10.80
N LYS A 18 -4.48 11.12 -9.56
CA LYS A 18 -3.94 12.39 -9.06
C LYS A 18 -2.67 12.81 -9.81
N GLU A 19 -1.76 11.89 -10.09
CA GLU A 19 -0.58 12.14 -10.94
C GLU A 19 -0.99 12.58 -12.35
N GLY A 20 -1.90 11.83 -12.97
CA GLY A 20 -2.38 12.12 -14.32
C GLY A 20 -3.12 13.46 -14.39
N ALA A 21 -3.99 13.73 -13.42
CA ALA A 21 -4.69 15.00 -13.30
C ALA A 21 -3.70 16.15 -13.05
N GLY A 22 -2.77 16.02 -12.10
CA GLY A 22 -1.74 17.04 -11.81
C GLY A 22 -0.88 17.37 -13.04
N LYS A 23 -0.47 16.36 -13.82
CA LYS A 23 0.20 16.60 -15.10
C LYS A 23 -0.65 17.35 -16.11
N LEU A 24 -1.94 17.00 -16.18
CA LEU A 24 -2.86 17.52 -17.19
C LEU A 24 -3.32 18.94 -16.84
N THR A 25 -3.48 19.27 -15.56
CA THR A 25 -3.82 20.62 -15.10
C THR A 25 -2.58 21.50 -14.86
N GLY A 26 -1.37 20.93 -14.89
CA GLY A 26 -0.12 21.61 -14.55
C GLY A 26 0.09 21.84 -13.04
N ASP A 27 -0.71 21.18 -12.20
CA ASP A 27 -0.67 21.31 -10.74
C ASP A 27 0.36 20.34 -10.14
N LYS A 28 1.55 20.88 -9.83
CA LYS A 28 2.66 20.13 -9.24
C LYS A 28 2.34 19.56 -7.86
N GLU A 29 1.42 20.18 -7.12
CA GLU A 29 1.03 19.70 -5.79
C GLU A 29 0.21 18.40 -5.91
N LEU A 30 -0.70 18.35 -6.87
CA LEU A 30 -1.46 17.13 -7.21
C LEU A 30 -0.57 16.01 -7.74
N GLU A 31 0.39 16.33 -8.61
CA GLU A 31 1.37 15.36 -9.11
C GLU A 31 2.19 14.75 -7.97
N ALA A 32 2.75 15.61 -7.10
CA ALA A 32 3.55 15.19 -5.96
C ALA A 32 2.73 14.37 -4.95
N LYS A 33 1.49 14.81 -4.64
CA LYS A 33 0.58 14.04 -3.76
C LYS A 33 0.30 12.66 -4.33
N GLY A 34 0.00 12.55 -5.63
CA GLY A 34 -0.27 11.26 -6.27
C GLY A 34 0.94 10.32 -6.23
N PHE A 35 2.13 10.83 -6.53
CA PHE A 35 3.37 10.05 -6.53
C PHE A 35 3.77 9.57 -5.12
N VAL A 36 3.65 10.45 -4.12
CA VAL A 36 3.95 10.14 -2.72
C VAL A 36 2.95 9.13 -2.15
N GLU A 37 1.65 9.30 -2.37
CA GLU A 37 0.61 8.34 -1.93
C GLU A 37 0.88 6.95 -2.50
N LYS A 38 1.23 6.87 -3.79
CA LYS A 38 1.53 5.61 -4.49
C LYS A 38 2.79 4.93 -3.97
N THR A 39 3.81 5.71 -3.63
CA THR A 39 5.07 5.21 -3.07
C THR A 39 4.89 4.70 -1.66
N ILE A 40 4.17 5.46 -0.82
CA ILE A 40 3.84 5.06 0.55
C ILE A 40 2.94 3.82 0.54
N ALA A 41 1.94 3.76 -0.34
CA ALA A 41 1.05 2.61 -0.46
C ALA A 41 1.81 1.33 -0.83
N LYS A 42 2.72 1.39 -1.81
CA LYS A 42 3.60 0.25 -2.14
C LYS A 42 4.54 -0.14 -1.00
N GLY A 43 5.10 0.84 -0.30
CA GLY A 43 5.97 0.60 0.86
C GLY A 43 5.21 -0.04 2.03
N LYS A 44 3.95 0.34 2.24
CA LYS A 44 3.05 -0.30 3.22
C LYS A 44 2.71 -1.73 2.82
N GLU A 45 2.36 -1.97 1.56
CA GLU A 45 2.02 -3.32 1.09
C GLU A 45 3.19 -4.30 1.28
N LEU A 46 4.43 -3.86 1.00
CA LEU A 46 5.64 -4.64 1.27
C LEU A 46 5.89 -4.90 2.77
N ALA A 47 5.58 -3.92 3.62
CA ALA A 47 5.75 -4.05 5.07
C ALA A 47 4.66 -4.91 5.72
N ASP A 48 3.43 -4.84 5.22
CA ASP A 48 2.31 -5.69 5.65
C ASP A 48 2.51 -7.15 5.23
N ASP A 49 2.96 -7.44 4.00
CA ASP A 49 3.27 -8.81 3.55
C ASP A 49 4.39 -9.46 4.42
N ALA A 50 5.37 -8.64 4.85
CA ALA A 50 6.42 -9.07 5.78
C ALA A 50 5.92 -9.24 7.22
N LYS A 51 5.07 -8.34 7.72
CA LYS A 51 4.46 -8.46 9.06
C LYS A 51 3.52 -9.65 9.15
N GLU A 52 2.68 -9.90 8.14
CA GLU A 52 1.77 -11.04 8.08
C GLU A 52 2.56 -12.36 8.15
N THR A 53 3.68 -12.44 7.41
CA THR A 53 4.57 -13.61 7.45
C THR A 53 5.19 -13.84 8.83
N VAL A 54 5.61 -12.76 9.50
CA VAL A 54 6.22 -12.84 10.83
C VAL A 54 5.19 -13.15 11.91
N GLU A 55 4.01 -12.52 11.89
CA GLU A 55 2.92 -12.84 12.82
C GLU A 55 2.44 -14.29 12.64
N GLY A 56 2.29 -14.77 11.39
CA GLY A 56 1.95 -16.16 11.12
C GLY A 56 2.99 -17.16 11.60
N ALA A 57 4.28 -16.82 11.52
CA ALA A 57 5.38 -17.64 12.05
C ALA A 57 5.40 -17.65 13.59
N ILE A 58 5.20 -16.51 14.24
CA ILE A 58 5.16 -16.38 15.71
C ILE A 58 3.95 -17.13 16.28
N ASP A 59 2.78 -17.00 15.65
CA ASP A 59 1.56 -17.70 16.08
C ASP A 59 1.72 -19.22 15.94
N SER A 60 2.35 -19.69 14.85
CA SER A 60 2.67 -21.10 14.64
C SER A 60 3.60 -21.67 15.72
N ILE A 61 4.59 -20.89 16.17
CA ILE A 61 5.50 -21.29 17.26
C ILE A 61 4.76 -21.31 18.60
N LYS A 62 3.93 -20.30 18.87
CA LYS A 62 3.15 -20.22 20.11
C LYS A 62 2.13 -21.35 20.24
N ASN A 63 1.53 -21.78 19.12
CA ASN A 63 0.59 -22.89 19.10
C ASN A 63 1.31 -24.24 19.31
N LYS A 64 2.49 -24.44 18.70
CA LYS A 64 3.31 -25.66 18.92
C LYS A 64 3.91 -25.79 20.32
N LEU A 65 4.06 -24.69 21.04
CA LEU A 65 4.59 -24.67 22.41
C LEU A 65 3.51 -24.84 23.49
N LYS A 66 2.24 -24.89 23.10
CA LYS A 66 1.10 -25.16 23.99
C LYS A 66 0.74 -26.65 23.95
#